data_AF-A0A519KNW9-F1
#
_entry.id   AF-A0A519KNW9-F1
#
_cell.length_a   1.000
_cell.length_b   1.000
_cell.length_c   1.000
_cell.angle_alpha   90.00
_cell.angle_beta   90.00
_cell.angle_gamma   90.00
#
_symmetry.space_group_name_H-M   'P 1'
#
loop_
_entity.id
_entity.type
_entity.pdbx_description
1 polymer ?
#
loop_
_entity_poly.entity_id
_entity_poly.type
_entity_poly.pdbx_seq_one_letter_code
_entity_poly.pdbx_strand_id
1 'polypeptide(L)' 'MLGQRLEVRQGQGLVVTPQLQQAIKLLQLSNQELDAFVEQELERNP' A
#
# COMPACT_ATOMS: atom_id res chain seq x y z
N MET A 1 -23.34 21.72 -16.41
CA MET A 1 -23.39 20.29 -16.81
C MET A 1 -21.98 19.75 -16.75
N LEU A 2 -21.64 18.99 -15.70
CA LEU A 2 -20.54 18.01 -15.62
C LEU A 2 -20.66 17.39 -14.22
N GLY A 3 -21.60 16.46 -14.05
CA GLY A 3 -21.71 15.69 -12.83
C GLY A 3 -20.45 14.84 -12.71
N GLN A 4 -19.58 15.20 -11.77
CA GLN A 4 -18.45 14.39 -11.34
C GLN A 4 -19.02 13.08 -10.79
N ARG A 5 -19.12 12.09 -11.67
CA ARG A 5 -19.60 10.75 -11.32
C ARG A 5 -18.46 10.07 -10.57
N LEU A 6 -18.38 10.37 -9.27
CA LEU A 6 -17.66 9.56 -8.29
C LEU A 6 -18.29 8.17 -8.34
N GLU A 7 -17.71 7.30 -9.16
CA GLU A 7 -18.02 5.87 -9.15
C GLU A 7 -17.43 5.27 -7.87
N VAL A 8 -18.12 5.53 -6.74
CA VAL A 8 -17.89 4.81 -5.49
C VAL A 8 -18.33 3.38 -5.73
N ARG A 9 -17.38 2.54 -6.14
CA ARG A 9 -17.59 1.10 -6.25
C ARG A 9 -17.84 0.57 -4.84
N GLN A 10 -19.11 0.39 -4.45
CA GLN A 10 -19.51 -0.43 -3.31
C GLN A 10 -19.13 -1.88 -3.61
N GLY A 11 -17.84 -2.20 -3.49
CA GLY A 11 -17.35 -3.57 -3.48
C GLY A 11 -17.13 -3.99 -2.04
N GLN A 12 -18.10 -4.69 -1.43
CA GLN A 12 -17.81 -5.56 -0.30
C GLN A 12 -17.03 -6.76 -0.80
N GLY A 13 -15.75 -6.54 -1.05
CA GLY A 13 -14.79 -7.56 -1.40
C GLY A 13 -13.47 -7.14 -0.82
N LEU A 14 -12.69 -8.10 -0.32
CA LEU A 14 -11.31 -7.85 0.07
C LEU A 14 -10.54 -7.54 -1.22
N VAL A 15 -10.65 -6.30 -1.70
CA VAL A 15 -9.88 -5.84 -2.85
C VAL A 15 -8.46 -5.83 -2.35
N VAL A 16 -7.63 -6.70 -2.91
CA VAL A 16 -6.20 -6.64 -2.68
C VAL A 16 -5.73 -5.30 -3.23
N THR A 17 -5.62 -4.31 -2.35
CA THR A 17 -5.12 -3.00 -2.70
C THR A 17 -3.59 -3.06 -2.76
N PRO A 18 -2.92 -2.18 -3.54
CA PRO A 18 -1.47 -2.09 -3.53
C PRO A 18 -0.90 -1.94 -2.12
N GLN A 19 -1.60 -1.22 -1.25
CA GLN A 19 -1.24 -1.03 0.16
C GLN A 19 -1.36 -2.33 0.96
N LEU A 20 -2.41 -3.13 0.72
CA LEU A 20 -2.58 -4.43 1.39
C LEU A 20 -1.51 -5.44 0.94
N GLN A 21 -1.21 -5.49 -0.36
CA GLN A 21 -0.09 -6.29 -0.89
C GLN A 21 1.25 -5.88 -0.28
N GLN A 22 1.51 -4.58 -0.20
CA GLN A 22 2.71 -4.05 0.41
C GLN A 22 2.79 -4.44 1.89
N ALA A 23 1.70 -4.27 2.65
CA ALA A 23 1.64 -4.67 4.05
C ALA A 23 1.89 -6.18 4.23
N ILE A 24 1.28 -7.03 3.39
CA ILE A 24 1.54 -8.48 3.41
C ILE A 24 3.01 -8.78 3.16
N LYS A 25 3.65 -8.11 2.18
CA LYS A 25 5.07 -8.28 1.90
C LYS A 25 5.95 -7.86 3.10
N LEU A 26 5.64 -6.74 3.74
CA LEU A 26 6.39 -6.27 4.91
C LEU A 26 6.30 -7.24 6.09
N LEU A 27 5.13 -7.84 6.32
CA LEU A 27 4.94 -8.85 7.36
C LEU A 27 5.71 -10.16 7.10
N GLN A 28 6.16 -10.38 5.87
CA GLN A 28 6.95 -11.56 5.49
C GLN A 28 8.46 -11.34 5.58
N LEU A 29 8.92 -10.09 5.79
CA LEU A 29 10.34 -9.78 5.92
C LEU A 29 10.88 -10.15 7.30
N SER A 30 12.15 -10.53 7.37
CA SER A 30 12.88 -10.57 8.63
C SER A 30 13.15 -9.16 9.15
N ASN A 31 13.43 -9.03 10.46
CA ASN A 31 13.73 -7.71 11.07
C ASN A 31 14.87 -6.97 10.33
N GLN A 32 15.92 -7.69 9.94
CA GLN A 32 17.07 -7.09 9.24
C GLN A 32 16.68 -6.56 7.84
N GLU A 33 15.80 -7.27 7.12
CA GLU A 33 15.30 -6.84 5.82
C GLU A 33 14.31 -5.68 5.95
N LEU A 34 13.54 -5.64 7.04
CA LEU A 34 12.63 -4.55 7.34
C LEU A 34 13.39 -3.26 7.64
N ASP A 35 14.47 -3.32 8.43
CA ASP A 35 15.32 -2.17 8.75
C ASP A 35 15.94 -1.59 7.45
N ALA A 36 16.50 -2.45 6.60
CA ALA A 36 17.05 -2.03 5.31
C ALA A 36 16.00 -1.43 4.37
N PHE A 37 14.78 -1.98 4.37
CA PHE A 37 13.66 -1.42 3.61
C PHE A 37 13.29 -0.02 4.10
N VAL A 38 13.21 0.18 5.41
CA VAL A 38 12.88 1.50 6.00
C VAL A 38 13.96 2.54 5.69
N GLU A 39 15.24 2.18 5.76
CA GLU A 39 16.35 3.08 5.39
C GLU A 39 16.25 3.51 3.92
N GLN A 40 16.01 2.57 2.99
CA GLN A 40 15.83 2.91 1.58
C GLN A 40 14.64 3.83 1.33
N GLU A 41 13.52 3.62 2.02
CA GLU A 41 12.34 4.46 1.84
C GLU A 41 12.55 5.86 2.43
N LEU A 42 13.30 5.99 3.53
CA LEU A 42 13.71 7.29 4.09
C LEU A 42 14.62 8.08 3.15
N GLU A 43 15.54 7.43 2.44
CA GLU A 43 16.38 8.10 1.44
C GLU A 43 15.57 8.63 0.24
N ARG A 44 14.50 7.92 -0.13
CA ARG A 44 13.65 8.25 -1.28
C ARG A 44 12.52 9.22 -0.94
N ASN A 45 12.15 9.30 0.33
CA ASN A 45 11.10 10.17 0.85
C ASN A 45 11.51 10.71 2.23
N PRO A 46 12.29 11.81 2.27
CA PRO A 46 12.75 12.40 3.53
C PRO A 46 11.60 12.91 4.41
#